data_AF-A0A267HX92-F1
#
_entry.id   AF-A0A267HX92-F1
#
_cell.length_a   1.000
_cell.length_b   1.000
_cell.length_c   1.000
_cell.angle_alpha   90.00
_cell.angle_beta   90.00
_cell.angle_gamma   90.00
#
_symmetry.space_group_name_H-M   'P 1'
#
loop_
_entity.id
_entity.type
_entity.pdbx_description
1 polymer ?
#
loop_
_entity_poly.entity_id
_entity_poly.type
_entity_poly.pdbx_seq_one_letter_code
_entity_poly.pdbx_strand_id
1 'polypeptide(L)'
;MSNLKLLKYLTVACGFIATILFISAVFTDYFASTLASKLSLNVLGESSIVANFFNHLFIFFTVVFSGLLYYYCKKTDKSEFKEATFFYFIAFLILFLRTFLPSGDVHSFTYLLAAGIQILATLMALFFFLIVFLNRRYPFLFAALMMVDILIYMGSVLYSVLLTDFSLPNLGSIIAASINITFFSLFFLTTPIKKEKII
;
A
#
# COMPACT_ATOMS: atom_id res chain seq x y z
N MET A 1 -14.72 -23.94 -8.22
CA MET A 1 -13.95 -24.01 -6.95
C MET A 1 -12.45 -23.80 -7.16
N SER A 2 -11.86 -24.32 -8.25
CA SER A 2 -10.47 -24.05 -8.68
C SER A 2 -10.18 -22.54 -8.83
N ASN A 3 -10.98 -21.82 -9.61
CA ASN A 3 -10.70 -20.41 -9.97
C ASN A 3 -10.69 -19.44 -8.77
N LEU A 4 -11.52 -19.66 -7.74
CA LEU A 4 -11.55 -18.81 -6.54
C LEU A 4 -10.37 -19.07 -5.60
N LYS A 5 -9.95 -20.33 -5.49
CA LYS A 5 -8.73 -20.70 -4.75
C LYS A 5 -7.50 -20.10 -5.44
N LEU A 6 -7.42 -20.24 -6.77
CA LEU A 6 -6.36 -19.63 -7.56
C LEU A 6 -6.32 -18.12 -7.36
N LEU A 7 -7.47 -17.44 -7.48
CA LEU A 7 -7.55 -16.00 -7.26
C LEU A 7 -7.05 -15.60 -5.86
N LYS A 8 -7.49 -16.30 -4.81
CA LYS A 8 -7.01 -16.08 -3.44
C LYS A 8 -5.48 -16.16 -3.35
N TYR A 9 -4.89 -17.26 -3.83
CA TYR A 9 -3.44 -17.45 -3.74
C TYR A 9 -2.68 -16.46 -4.61
N LEU A 10 -3.22 -16.06 -5.76
CA LEU A 10 -2.64 -15.05 -6.63
C LEU A 10 -2.66 -13.66 -5.96
N THR A 11 -3.78 -13.26 -5.35
CA THR A 11 -3.87 -12.02 -4.54
C THR A 11 -2.85 -12.04 -3.40
N VAL A 12 -2.79 -13.13 -2.63
CA VAL A 12 -1.86 -13.26 -1.49
C VAL A 12 -0.40 -13.24 -1.94
N ALA A 13 -0.05 -14.00 -2.99
CA ALA A 13 1.29 -14.02 -3.55
C ALA A 13 1.70 -12.63 -4.07
N CYS A 14 0.79 -11.93 -4.74
CA CYS A 14 1.02 -10.56 -5.21
C CYS A 14 1.35 -9.60 -4.06
N GLY A 15 0.63 -9.69 -2.94
CA GLY A 15 0.92 -8.85 -1.76
C GLY A 15 2.27 -9.17 -1.10
N PHE A 16 2.64 -10.45 -1.01
CA PHE A 16 3.96 -10.84 -0.53
C PHE A 16 5.09 -10.39 -1.47
N ILE A 17 4.89 -10.49 -2.80
CA ILE A 17 5.85 -9.98 -3.79
C ILE A 17 6.04 -8.47 -3.61
N ALA A 18 4.95 -7.70 -3.47
CA ALA A 18 5.03 -6.27 -3.18
C ALA A 18 5.88 -6.00 -1.92
N THR A 19 5.61 -6.72 -0.84
CA THR A 19 6.35 -6.57 0.42
C THR A 19 7.84 -6.86 0.24
N ILE A 20 8.20 -7.93 -0.48
CA ILE A 20 9.59 -8.29 -0.78
C ILE A 20 10.26 -7.21 -1.63
N LEU A 21 9.56 -6.63 -2.61
CA LEU A 21 10.08 -5.55 -3.44
C LEU A 21 10.36 -4.29 -2.61
N PHE A 22 9.46 -3.92 -1.70
CA PHE A 22 9.69 -2.80 -0.78
C PHE A 22 10.91 -3.04 0.12
N ILE A 23 10.99 -4.22 0.75
CA ILE A 23 12.13 -4.61 1.58
C ILE A 23 13.43 -4.54 0.76
N SER A 24 13.41 -5.06 -0.47
CA SER A 24 14.57 -5.03 -1.38
C SER A 24 14.99 -3.60 -1.73
N ALA A 25 14.05 -2.68 -1.94
CA ALA A 25 14.33 -1.27 -2.16
C ALA A 25 15.06 -0.65 -0.95
N VAL A 26 14.51 -0.84 0.26
CA VAL A 26 15.08 -0.32 1.52
C VAL A 26 16.48 -0.88 1.78
N PHE A 27 16.68 -2.19 1.62
CA PHE A 27 18.00 -2.80 1.79
C PHE A 27 19.00 -2.28 0.75
N THR A 28 18.58 -2.12 -0.51
CA THR A 28 19.47 -1.61 -1.56
C THR A 28 19.95 -0.19 -1.25
N ASP A 29 19.06 0.70 -0.81
CA ASP A 29 19.42 2.06 -0.39
C ASP A 29 20.29 2.07 0.87
N TYR A 30 20.00 1.20 1.84
CA TYR A 30 20.84 1.06 3.03
C TYR A 30 22.25 0.54 2.70
N PHE A 31 22.38 -0.45 1.82
CA PHE A 31 23.68 -0.96 1.38
C PHE A 31 24.43 0.08 0.54
N ALA A 32 23.75 0.81 -0.35
CA ALA A 32 24.36 1.87 -1.15
C ALA A 32 24.90 3.01 -0.27
N SER A 33 24.13 3.46 0.72
CA SER A 33 24.56 4.50 1.68
C SER A 33 25.67 4.03 2.63
N THR A 34 25.62 2.77 3.09
CA THR A 34 26.68 2.17 3.91
C THR A 34 27.98 1.98 3.12
N LEU A 35 27.89 1.65 1.83
CA LEU A 35 29.05 1.54 0.94
C LEU A 35 29.64 2.92 0.64
N ALA A 36 28.80 3.92 0.34
CA ALA A 36 29.23 5.29 0.07
C ALA A 36 29.92 5.94 1.29
N SER A 37 29.36 5.76 2.49
CA SER A 37 29.95 6.27 3.74
C SER A 37 31.30 5.61 4.10
N LYS A 38 31.55 4.37 3.66
CA LYS A 38 32.86 3.71 3.80
C LYS A 38 33.85 4.07 2.69
N LEU A 39 33.41 4.58 1.53
CA LEU A 39 34.26 4.89 0.38
C LEU A 39 34.69 6.37 0.25
N SER A 40 34.31 7.26 1.18
CA SER A 40 34.59 8.73 1.10
C SER A 40 34.14 9.42 -0.19
N LEU A 41 33.19 8.82 -0.92
CA LEU A 41 32.58 9.43 -2.08
C LEU A 41 31.39 10.27 -1.61
N ASN A 42 31.45 11.57 -1.90
CA ASN A 42 30.39 12.58 -1.73
C ASN A 42 29.14 12.28 -2.58
N VAL A 43 28.55 11.10 -2.46
CA VAL A 43 27.26 10.75 -3.04
C VAL A 43 26.26 10.66 -1.90
N LEU A 44 26.04 11.81 -1.26
CA LEU A 44 24.94 12.03 -0.33
C LEU A 44 23.77 12.58 -1.15
N GLY A 45 22.73 11.76 -1.36
CA GLY A 45 21.40 12.28 -1.72
C GLY A 45 20.64 11.60 -2.86
N GLU A 46 21.27 10.74 -3.67
CA GLU A 46 20.54 10.07 -4.76
C GLU A 46 20.25 8.61 -4.39
N SER A 47 18.96 8.24 -4.39
CA SER A 47 18.55 6.84 -4.31
C SER A 47 19.19 6.07 -5.46
N SER A 48 19.66 4.85 -5.18
CA SER A 48 20.28 4.05 -6.23
C SER A 48 19.26 3.78 -7.35
N ILE A 49 19.71 3.76 -8.61
CA ILE A 49 18.86 3.42 -9.77
C ILE A 49 18.10 2.10 -9.53
N VAL A 50 18.75 1.16 -8.85
CA VAL A 50 18.19 -0.14 -8.47
C VAL A 50 17.07 -0.02 -7.42
N ALA A 51 17.25 0.81 -6.39
CA ALA A 51 16.20 1.05 -5.40
C ALA A 51 14.99 1.78 -6.01
N ASN A 52 15.22 2.75 -6.91
CA ASN A 52 14.15 3.39 -7.66
C ASN A 52 13.37 2.37 -8.48
N PHE A 53 14.05 1.45 -9.18
CA PHE A 53 13.39 0.38 -9.91
C PHE A 53 12.53 -0.52 -9.00
N PHE A 54 13.05 -0.95 -7.85
CA PHE A 54 12.28 -1.73 -6.88
C PHE A 54 11.08 -0.97 -6.32
N ASN A 55 11.20 0.33 -6.08
CA ASN A 55 10.08 1.18 -5.63
C ASN A 55 8.98 1.28 -6.70
N HIS A 56 9.32 1.43 -7.98
CA HIS A 56 8.33 1.45 -9.06
C HIS A 56 7.63 0.10 -9.19
N LEU A 57 8.38 -1.00 -9.11
CA LEU A 57 7.79 -2.34 -9.10
C LEU A 57 6.90 -2.54 -7.87
N PHE A 58 7.31 -2.09 -6.68
CA PHE A 58 6.48 -2.13 -5.49
C PHE A 58 5.13 -1.43 -5.75
N ILE A 59 5.15 -0.19 -6.23
CA ILE A 59 3.93 0.60 -6.51
C ILE A 59 3.07 -0.09 -7.58
N PHE A 60 3.67 -0.65 -8.63
CA PHE A 60 2.93 -1.43 -9.61
C PHE A 60 2.24 -2.65 -8.98
N PHE A 61 2.96 -3.42 -8.17
CA PHE A 61 2.42 -4.59 -7.50
C PHE A 61 1.38 -4.23 -6.43
N THR A 62 1.42 -3.05 -5.80
CA THR A 62 0.35 -2.60 -4.88
C THR A 62 -0.96 -2.31 -5.63
N VAL A 63 -0.89 -1.75 -6.84
CA VAL A 63 -2.06 -1.58 -7.73
C VAL A 63 -2.62 -2.94 -8.14
N VAL A 64 -1.77 -3.86 -8.59
CA VAL A 64 -2.21 -5.21 -8.98
C VAL A 64 -2.83 -5.94 -7.77
N PHE A 65 -2.18 -5.87 -6.61
CA PHE A 65 -2.68 -6.46 -5.36
C PHE A 65 -4.06 -5.94 -4.99
N SER A 66 -4.23 -4.61 -4.94
CA SER A 66 -5.49 -3.98 -4.56
C SER A 66 -6.62 -4.26 -5.57
N GLY A 67 -6.31 -4.30 -6.87
CA GLY A 67 -7.27 -4.69 -7.91
C GLY A 67 -7.72 -6.16 -7.77
N LEU A 68 -6.77 -7.07 -7.55
CA LEU A 68 -7.05 -8.48 -7.29
C LEU A 68 -7.84 -8.67 -5.99
N LEU A 69 -7.53 -7.89 -4.95
CA LEU A 69 -8.19 -7.93 -3.66
C LEU A 69 -9.65 -7.49 -3.76
N TYR A 70 -9.91 -6.39 -4.48
CA TYR A 70 -11.27 -5.93 -4.80
C TYR A 70 -12.04 -7.00 -5.58
N TYR A 71 -11.44 -7.56 -6.62
CA TYR A 71 -12.07 -8.61 -7.42
C TYR A 71 -12.36 -9.87 -6.59
N TYR A 72 -11.43 -10.27 -5.71
CA TYR A 72 -11.61 -11.39 -4.79
C TYR A 72 -12.78 -11.17 -3.83
N CYS A 73 -12.86 -9.99 -3.18
CA CYS A 73 -13.95 -9.69 -2.25
C CYS A 73 -15.30 -9.67 -2.97
N LYS A 74 -15.36 -9.09 -4.17
CA LYS A 74 -16.56 -9.10 -5.03
C LYS A 74 -17.01 -10.52 -5.41
N LYS A 75 -16.08 -11.45 -5.63
CA LYS A 75 -16.37 -12.84 -6.04
C LYS A 75 -16.64 -13.81 -4.89
N THR A 76 -16.34 -13.42 -3.65
CA THR A 76 -16.51 -14.29 -2.46
C THR A 76 -17.61 -13.80 -1.51
N ASP A 77 -18.47 -12.90 -1.99
CA ASP A 77 -19.58 -12.29 -1.24
C ASP A 77 -19.15 -11.63 0.09
N LYS A 78 -17.90 -11.16 0.14
CA LYS A 78 -17.36 -10.33 1.21
C LYS A 78 -17.74 -8.88 0.98
N SER A 79 -19.06 -8.64 0.90
CA SER A 79 -19.62 -7.33 0.57
C SER A 79 -19.16 -6.24 1.54
N GLU A 80 -18.92 -6.59 2.81
CA GLU A 80 -18.42 -5.64 3.81
C GLU A 80 -17.05 -5.04 3.48
N PHE A 81 -16.21 -5.73 2.68
CA PHE A 81 -14.89 -5.23 2.26
C PHE A 81 -14.92 -4.47 0.93
N LYS A 82 -16.06 -4.39 0.25
CA LYS A 82 -16.14 -3.90 -1.13
C LYS A 82 -15.75 -2.43 -1.25
N GLU A 83 -16.30 -1.59 -0.37
CA GLU A 83 -16.02 -0.15 -0.34
C GLU A 83 -14.56 0.09 0.04
N ALA A 84 -14.08 -0.59 1.08
CA ALA A 84 -12.70 -0.48 1.55
C ALA A 84 -11.70 -0.81 0.44
N THR A 85 -11.87 -1.97 -0.21
CA THR A 85 -10.98 -2.44 -1.28
C THR A 85 -11.08 -1.60 -2.56
N PHE A 86 -12.24 -1.02 -2.85
CA PHE A 86 -12.41 -0.08 -3.96
C PHE A 86 -11.63 1.22 -3.73
N PHE A 87 -11.81 1.87 -2.58
CA PHE A 87 -11.05 3.08 -2.24
C PHE A 87 -9.54 2.81 -2.19
N TYR A 88 -9.14 1.64 -1.69
CA TYR A 88 -7.74 1.22 -1.65
C TYR A 88 -7.13 1.06 -3.04
N PHE A 89 -7.88 0.47 -3.98
CA PHE A 89 -7.46 0.39 -5.38
C PHE A 89 -7.33 1.76 -6.03
N ILE A 90 -8.31 2.65 -5.83
CA ILE A 90 -8.26 4.03 -6.36
C ILE A 90 -7.06 4.78 -5.80
N ALA A 91 -6.77 4.67 -4.50
CA ALA A 91 -5.62 5.31 -3.87
C ALA A 91 -4.29 4.87 -4.52
N PHE A 92 -4.07 3.57 -4.70
CA PHE A 92 -2.85 3.09 -5.34
C PHE A 92 -2.78 3.38 -6.83
N LEU A 93 -3.92 3.38 -7.53
CA LEU A 93 -3.96 3.78 -8.93
C LEU A 93 -3.53 5.24 -9.11
N ILE A 94 -4.02 6.14 -8.26
CA ILE A 94 -3.59 7.54 -8.25
C ILE A 94 -2.10 7.62 -7.93
N LEU A 95 -1.62 6.86 -6.95
CA LEU A 95 -0.20 6.82 -6.61
C LEU A 95 0.67 6.42 -7.81
N PHE A 96 0.30 5.35 -8.51
CA PHE A 96 1.01 4.86 -9.69
C PHE A 96 0.94 5.87 -10.85
N LEU A 97 -0.20 6.52 -11.08
CA LEU A 97 -0.27 7.57 -12.11
C LEU A 97 0.63 8.75 -11.76
N ARG A 98 0.71 9.12 -10.47
CA ARG A 98 1.57 10.19 -9.98
C ARG A 98 3.06 9.90 -10.14
N THR A 99 3.50 8.63 -10.20
CA THR A 99 4.92 8.31 -10.48
C THR A 99 5.34 8.62 -11.93
N PHE A 100 4.39 8.79 -12.85
CA PHE A 100 4.66 9.14 -14.26
C PHE A 100 4.28 10.57 -14.63
N LEU A 101 3.62 11.31 -13.73
CA LEU A 101 3.41 12.74 -13.95
C LEU A 101 4.79 13.40 -14.02
N PRO A 102 5.07 14.21 -15.05
CA PRO A 102 6.37 14.87 -15.17
C PRO A 102 6.64 15.64 -13.88
N SER A 103 7.76 15.30 -13.24
CA SER A 103 8.28 15.79 -11.97
C SER A 103 8.61 17.29 -11.95
N GLY A 104 8.07 18.06 -12.91
CA GLY A 104 8.46 19.43 -13.19
C GLY A 104 8.16 20.40 -12.05
N ASP A 105 7.20 20.11 -11.19
CA ASP A 105 6.98 20.87 -9.95
C ASP A 105 6.12 20.08 -8.93
N VAL A 106 6.74 19.67 -7.82
CA VAL A 106 6.10 19.01 -6.66
C VAL A 106 5.11 19.94 -5.96
N HIS A 107 5.17 21.24 -6.25
CA HIS A 107 4.24 22.26 -5.77
C HIS A 107 3.15 22.63 -6.79
N SER A 108 3.13 21.99 -7.97
CA SER A 108 2.06 22.24 -8.95
C SER A 108 0.70 21.89 -8.35
N PHE A 109 -0.31 22.71 -8.66
CA PHE A 109 -1.69 22.49 -8.21
C PHE A 109 -2.19 21.08 -8.58
N THR A 110 -1.87 20.60 -9.78
CA THR A 110 -2.24 19.25 -10.23
C THR A 110 -1.63 18.14 -9.38
N TYR A 111 -0.36 18.27 -9.01
CA TYR A 111 0.31 17.30 -8.14
C TYR A 111 -0.28 17.31 -6.73
N LEU A 112 -0.48 18.51 -6.15
CA LEU A 112 -1.06 18.67 -4.82
C LEU A 112 -2.50 18.17 -4.75
N LEU A 113 -3.31 18.46 -5.76
CA LEU A 113 -4.69 17.96 -5.86
C LEU A 113 -4.71 16.44 -5.95
N ALA A 114 -3.86 15.83 -6.79
CA ALA A 114 -3.77 14.38 -6.91
C ALA A 114 -3.27 13.74 -5.60
N ALA A 115 -2.30 14.35 -4.92
CA ALA A 115 -1.83 13.91 -3.60
C ALA A 115 -2.93 13.98 -2.55
N GLY A 116 -3.70 15.07 -2.51
CA GLY A 116 -4.82 15.26 -1.60
C GLY A 116 -5.94 14.23 -1.81
N ILE A 117 -6.33 13.99 -3.06
CA ILE A 117 -7.32 12.96 -3.40
C ILE A 117 -6.80 11.57 -3.02
N GLN A 118 -5.52 11.27 -3.27
CA GLN A 118 -4.91 10.01 -2.85
C GLN A 118 -4.95 9.84 -1.33
N ILE A 119 -4.60 10.87 -0.56
CA ILE A 119 -4.63 10.84 0.92
C ILE A 119 -6.06 10.56 1.40
N LEU A 120 -7.04 11.30 0.85
CA LEU A 120 -8.44 11.13 1.23
C LEU A 120 -8.93 9.71 0.91
N ALA A 121 -8.66 9.21 -0.29
CA ALA A 121 -9.02 7.86 -0.69
C ALA A 121 -8.34 6.79 0.19
N THR A 122 -7.08 6.99 0.55
CA THR A 122 -6.35 6.09 1.46
C THR A 122 -7.01 6.07 2.83
N LEU A 123 -7.22 7.23 3.45
CA LEU A 123 -7.86 7.32 4.77
C LEU A 123 -9.26 6.72 4.75
N MET A 124 -10.08 7.00 3.74
CA MET A 124 -11.40 6.39 3.58
C MET A 124 -11.30 4.86 3.52
N ALA A 125 -10.38 4.32 2.73
CA ALA A 125 -10.15 2.87 2.66
C ALA A 125 -9.79 2.30 4.04
N LEU A 126 -8.82 2.89 4.74
CA LEU A 126 -8.38 2.43 6.06
C LEU A 126 -9.51 2.48 7.10
N PHE A 127 -10.30 3.56 7.12
CA PHE A 127 -11.45 3.66 8.01
C PHE A 127 -12.51 2.61 7.71
N PHE A 128 -12.81 2.33 6.44
CA PHE A 128 -13.74 1.25 6.10
C PHE A 128 -13.19 -0.11 6.51
N PHE A 129 -11.91 -0.39 6.30
CA PHE A 129 -11.31 -1.63 6.80
C PHE A 129 -11.37 -1.73 8.33
N LEU A 130 -11.14 -0.62 9.04
CA LEU A 130 -11.27 -0.58 10.50
C LEU A 130 -12.69 -0.91 10.95
N ILE A 131 -13.70 -0.29 10.34
CA ILE A 131 -15.12 -0.56 10.63
C ILE A 131 -15.42 -2.05 10.42
N VAL A 132 -14.93 -2.64 9.34
CA VAL A 132 -15.11 -4.07 9.06
C VAL A 132 -14.44 -4.93 10.12
N PHE A 133 -13.20 -4.64 10.50
CA PHE A 133 -12.48 -5.43 11.50
C PHE A 133 -12.99 -5.26 12.93
N LEU A 134 -13.65 -4.13 13.25
CA LEU A 134 -14.34 -3.94 14.53
C LEU A 134 -15.62 -4.78 14.63
N ASN A 135 -16.11 -5.35 13.53
CA ASN A 135 -17.20 -6.31 13.56
C ASN A 135 -16.74 -7.60 14.28
N ARG A 136 -17.56 -8.10 15.23
CA ARG A 136 -17.28 -9.26 16.08
C ARG A 136 -16.97 -10.57 15.32
N ARG A 137 -17.19 -10.60 14.01
CA ARG A 137 -16.87 -11.74 13.13
C ARG A 137 -15.37 -11.90 12.86
N TYR A 138 -14.57 -10.86 13.09
CA TYR A 138 -13.15 -10.85 12.77
C TYR A 138 -12.27 -10.73 14.03
N PRO A 139 -11.03 -11.27 14.02
CA PRO A 139 -10.13 -11.13 15.16
C PRO A 139 -9.80 -9.68 15.43
N PHE A 140 -9.97 -9.25 16.69
CA PHE A 140 -9.71 -7.88 17.15
C PHE A 140 -8.28 -7.38 16.82
N LEU A 141 -7.31 -8.30 16.77
CA LEU A 141 -5.93 -7.99 16.38
C LEU A 141 -5.85 -7.23 15.04
N PHE A 142 -6.69 -7.54 14.05
CA PHE A 142 -6.68 -6.84 12.76
C PHE A 142 -7.21 -5.41 12.85
N ALA A 143 -8.16 -5.14 13.76
CA ALA A 143 -8.63 -3.78 14.03
C ALA A 143 -7.52 -2.96 14.73
N ALA A 144 -6.83 -3.57 15.70
CA ALA A 144 -5.70 -2.91 16.38
C ALA A 144 -4.57 -2.58 15.41
N LEU A 145 -4.19 -3.54 14.54
CA LEU A 145 -3.17 -3.31 13.51
C LEU A 145 -3.60 -2.22 12.51
N MET A 146 -4.86 -2.21 12.08
CA MET A 146 -5.40 -1.15 11.21
C MET A 146 -5.34 0.23 11.88
N MET A 147 -5.66 0.31 13.18
CA MET A 147 -5.57 1.58 13.91
C MET A 147 -4.14 2.09 14.00
N VAL A 148 -3.16 1.21 14.24
CA VAL A 148 -1.73 1.56 14.21
C VAL A 148 -1.32 2.03 12.82
N ASP A 149 -1.78 1.36 11.76
CA ASP A 149 -1.48 1.75 10.37
C ASP A 149 -2.03 3.13 10.03
N ILE A 150 -3.26 3.45 10.44
CA ILE A 150 -3.86 4.77 10.30
C ILE A 150 -3.01 5.83 11.03
N LEU A 151 -2.53 5.55 12.25
CA LEU A 151 -1.71 6.48 13.01
C LEU A 151 -0.35 6.73 12.35
N ILE A 152 0.30 5.68 11.83
CA ILE A 152 1.57 5.81 11.09
C ILE A 152 1.33 6.64 9.82
N TYR A 153 0.29 6.32 9.05
CA TYR A 153 -0.05 7.03 7.82
C TYR A 153 -0.36 8.51 8.08
N MET A 154 -1.23 8.80 9.05
CA MET A 154 -1.58 10.18 9.43
C MET A 154 -0.37 10.95 9.96
N GLY A 155 0.43 10.34 10.84
CA GLY A 155 1.66 10.94 11.35
C GLY A 155 2.62 11.30 10.21
N SER A 156 2.73 10.41 9.21
CA SER A 156 3.56 10.65 8.03
C SER A 156 3.03 11.77 7.14
N VAL A 157 1.72 11.86 6.93
CA VAL A 157 1.10 12.95 6.16
C VAL A 157 1.28 14.28 6.90
N LEU A 158 0.99 14.32 8.20
CA LEU A 158 1.16 15.54 9.02
C LEU A 158 2.61 16.00 9.04
N TYR A 159 3.56 15.07 9.14
CA TYR A 159 4.99 15.38 9.08
C TYR A 159 5.38 16.08 7.77
N SER A 160 4.93 15.57 6.62
CA SER A 160 5.16 16.21 5.31
C SER A 160 4.51 17.58 5.21
N VAL A 161 3.28 17.75 5.72
CA VAL A 161 2.60 19.05 5.72
C VAL A 161 3.34 20.08 6.59
N LEU A 162 3.78 19.67 7.79
CA LEU A 162 4.47 20.56 8.74
C LEU A 162 5.85 21.00 8.26
N LEU A 163 6.57 20.13 7.56
CA LEU A 163 7.89 20.46 6.99
C LEU A 163 7.83 21.16 5.64
N THR A 164 6.64 21.45 5.12
CA THR A 164 6.41 22.01 3.77
C THR A 164 7.03 21.18 2.63
N ASP A 165 7.44 19.95 2.94
CA ASP A 165 8.02 18.99 2.00
C ASP A 165 6.92 18.05 1.52
N PHE A 166 6.26 18.45 0.43
CA PHE A 166 5.17 17.71 -0.21
C PHE A 166 5.67 16.57 -1.11
N SER A 167 6.84 15.98 -0.82
CA SER A 167 7.30 14.76 -1.46
C SER A 167 6.46 13.54 -1.00
N LEU A 168 5.25 13.40 -1.54
CA LEU A 168 4.35 12.28 -1.26
C LEU A 168 4.29 11.30 -2.44
N PRO A 169 4.44 9.98 -2.22
CA PRO A 169 4.49 9.32 -0.93
C PRO A 169 5.87 9.46 -0.26
N ASN A 170 5.87 9.72 1.04
CA ASN A 170 7.08 9.70 1.85
C ASN A 170 7.32 8.30 2.44
N LEU A 171 8.51 8.06 2.98
CA LEU A 171 8.90 6.74 3.49
C LEU A 171 7.89 6.16 4.50
N GLY A 172 7.39 6.98 5.45
CA GLY A 172 6.41 6.52 6.43
C GLY A 172 5.08 6.07 5.82
N SER A 173 4.61 6.77 4.77
CA SER A 173 3.39 6.36 4.06
C SER A 173 3.56 5.08 3.25
N ILE A 174 4.77 4.82 2.73
CA ILE A 174 5.13 3.57 2.05
C ILE A 174 5.26 2.42 3.05
N ILE A 175 5.85 2.68 4.23
CA ILE A 175 5.93 1.70 5.33
C ILE A 175 4.52 1.28 5.77
N ALA A 176 3.61 2.24 5.99
CA ALA A 176 2.22 1.96 6.31
C ALA A 176 1.59 1.05 5.23
N ALA A 177 1.69 1.44 3.95
CA ALA A 177 1.19 0.63 2.84
C ALA A 177 1.79 -0.80 2.82
N SER A 178 3.08 -0.96 3.09
CA SER A 178 3.73 -2.28 3.13
C SER A 178 3.25 -3.14 4.31
N ILE A 179 3.14 -2.56 5.51
CA ILE A 179 2.56 -3.25 6.69
C ILE A 179 1.13 -3.70 6.34
N ASN A 180 0.39 -2.81 5.70
CA ASN A 180 -1.00 -3.02 5.36
C ASN A 180 -1.23 -4.17 4.38
N ILE A 181 -0.48 -4.16 3.28
CA ILE A 181 -0.48 -5.24 2.29
C ILE A 181 -0.05 -6.57 2.93
N THR A 182 0.94 -6.54 3.81
CA THR A 182 1.44 -7.75 4.49
C THR A 182 0.35 -8.39 5.35
N PHE A 183 -0.30 -7.61 6.22
CA PHE A 183 -1.31 -8.18 7.09
C PHE A 183 -2.58 -8.56 6.31
N PHE A 184 -2.97 -7.82 5.26
CA PHE A 184 -4.08 -8.24 4.39
C PHE A 184 -3.76 -9.57 3.72
N SER A 185 -2.54 -9.75 3.21
CA SER A 185 -2.11 -11.02 2.63
C SER A 185 -2.27 -12.18 3.63
N LEU A 186 -1.87 -11.97 4.88
CA LEU A 186 -2.05 -12.95 5.96
C LEU A 186 -3.53 -13.20 6.32
N PHE A 187 -4.33 -12.14 6.42
CA PHE A 187 -5.76 -12.23 6.73
C PHE A 187 -6.51 -13.01 5.65
N PHE A 188 -6.30 -12.68 4.38
CA PHE A 188 -6.98 -13.35 3.28
C PHE A 188 -6.47 -14.77 3.04
N LEU A 189 -5.20 -15.05 3.32
CA LEU A 189 -4.64 -16.41 3.35
C LEU A 189 -5.35 -17.30 4.38
N THR A 190 -5.62 -16.77 5.57
CA THR A 190 -6.27 -17.52 6.66
C THR A 190 -7.80 -17.52 6.56
N THR A 191 -8.42 -16.60 5.82
CA THR A 191 -9.88 -16.57 5.69
C THR A 191 -10.40 -17.73 4.81
N PRO A 192 -11.38 -18.53 5.26
CA PRO A 192 -12.01 -19.57 4.44
C PRO A 192 -12.80 -18.97 3.27
N ILE A 193 -12.81 -19.68 2.14
CA ILE A 193 -13.68 -19.36 1.00
C ILE A 193 -15.06 -19.92 1.33
N LYS A 194 -15.99 -19.09 1.81
CA LYS A 194 -17.40 -19.49 1.98
C LYS A 194 -18.10 -19.43 0.61
N LYS A 195 -18.84 -20.49 0.29
CA LYS A 195 -19.63 -20.61 -0.95
C LYS A 195 -20.95 -19.86 -0.78
N GLU A 196 -21.49 -19.31 -1.87
CA GLU A 196 -22.93 -19.11 -1.99
C GLU A 196 -23.64 -20.43 -1.64
N LYS A 197 -24.54 -20.39 -0.66
CA LYS A 197 -25.73 -21.23 -0.76
C LYS A 197 -26.59 -20.55 -1.81
N ILE A 198 -26.55 -21.06 -3.05
CA ILE A 198 -27.62 -20.79 -4.00
C ILE A 198 -28.86 -21.41 -3.33
N ILE A 199 -29.74 -20.57 -2.79
CA ILE A 199 -31.08 -20.94 -2.34
C ILE A 199 -31.99 -20.79 -3.54
#